data_AF-A0A7X2L3J1-F1
#
_entry.id   AF-A0A7X2L3J1-F1
#
_cell.length_a   1.000
_cell.length_b   1.000
_cell.length_c   1.000
_cell.angle_alpha   90.00
_cell.angle_beta   90.00
_cell.angle_gamma   90.00
#
_symmetry.space_group_name_H-M   'P 1'
#
loop_
_entity.id
_entity.type
_entity.pdbx_description
1 polymer ?
#
loop_
_entity_poly.entity_id
_entity_poly.type
_entity_poly.pdbx_seq_one_letter_code
_entity_poly.pdbx_strand_id
1 'polypeptide(L)'
;MTEDKNMLDKKSNADLFIIARRGLPAIKHKLLHNVPLNDSITVAFLGGSITEGAGATDAETSSWRALTGSYLQGRYVNQSFRFINAGVGGTDSTLGAHRLHEHVLRAGRIDLLFVEFSVNDGNDRDESIRGMEGIVRQCWRLSPETDICFLYTAAEKNLTGSRPFNIAVHEEVAGHYGIPSVNFAARIYTQIQAGERVWKELAPDGYHPNDAGHALYAGFLQKYLETALASDSMVAHRQEVSSTAPLDSLNYEYGMMLDGHGADYSEAFENRELKLGDPLMNWRFSTEHIYSDDPEASFSFTVTGQGAGLVLLIGPDTGIFEYSVNGSPYTAVNMFDDWCLNAYRPLPAMFPIRDQREKLHVTVRNTGMKDERSLGSGLRILKLLCN
;
A
#
# COMPACT_ATOMS: atom_id res chain seq x y z
N MET A 1 -15.89 -33.07 -27.90
CA MET A 1 -14.48 -32.77 -27.61
C MET A 1 -14.45 -31.49 -26.79
N THR A 2 -14.68 -31.66 -25.50
CA THR A 2 -14.87 -30.60 -24.52
C THR A 2 -14.28 -31.15 -23.25
N GLU A 3 -12.96 -31.08 -23.14
CA GLU A 3 -12.15 -31.43 -21.97
C GLU A 3 -10.72 -31.05 -22.34
N ASP A 4 -10.39 -29.75 -22.26
CA ASP A 4 -8.99 -29.26 -22.26
C ASP A 4 -8.92 -27.74 -21.99
N LYS A 5 -9.60 -27.28 -20.93
CA LYS A 5 -9.43 -25.90 -20.41
C LYS A 5 -9.26 -25.79 -18.89
N ASN A 6 -9.10 -26.92 -18.18
CA ASN A 6 -8.92 -26.94 -16.73
C ASN A 6 -7.57 -27.57 -16.31
N MET A 7 -6.48 -27.12 -16.93
CA MET A 7 -5.11 -27.41 -16.51
C MET A 7 -4.35 -26.14 -16.09
N LEU A 8 -4.99 -25.30 -15.27
CA LEU A 8 -4.28 -24.33 -14.44
C LEU A 8 -3.76 -25.08 -13.20
N ASP A 9 -2.48 -25.45 -13.26
CA ASP A 9 -1.53 -25.73 -12.18
C ASP A 9 -2.13 -26.02 -10.79
N LYS A 10 -2.39 -27.30 -10.50
CA LYS A 10 -2.47 -27.81 -9.12
C LYS A 10 -1.06 -27.95 -8.52
N LYS A 11 -0.33 -26.85 -8.37
CA LYS A 11 0.82 -26.83 -7.44
C LYS A 11 0.30 -26.72 -6.02
N SER A 12 0.83 -27.55 -5.12
CA SER A 12 0.46 -27.48 -3.71
C SER A 12 0.82 -26.11 -3.13
N ASN A 13 0.08 -25.59 -2.14
CA ASN A 13 0.41 -24.31 -1.50
C ASN A 13 1.84 -24.32 -0.88
N ALA A 14 2.40 -25.50 -0.60
CA ALA A 14 3.77 -25.65 -0.12
C ALA A 14 4.83 -25.24 -1.16
N ASP A 15 4.54 -25.43 -2.46
CA ASP A 15 5.41 -25.02 -3.58
C ASP A 15 5.24 -23.52 -3.94
N LEU A 16 4.32 -22.82 -3.28
CA LEU A 16 3.93 -21.43 -3.57
C LEU A 16 4.41 -20.42 -2.51
N PHE A 17 5.26 -20.84 -1.58
CA PHE A 17 5.80 -19.97 -0.53
C PHE A 17 6.75 -18.88 -1.09
N ILE A 18 7.65 -19.23 -2.00
CA ILE A 18 8.58 -18.28 -2.64
C ILE A 18 8.49 -18.47 -4.15
N ILE A 19 8.27 -17.38 -4.87
CA ILE A 19 8.35 -17.35 -6.33
C ILE A 19 9.38 -16.30 -6.71
N ALA A 20 10.60 -16.76 -7.01
CA ALA A 20 11.76 -15.89 -7.14
C ALA A 20 11.72 -14.97 -8.38
N ARG A 21 11.06 -15.38 -9.47
CA ARG A 21 11.03 -14.67 -10.77
C ARG A 21 12.41 -14.08 -11.13
N ARG A 22 12.50 -12.76 -11.37
CA ARG A 22 13.76 -12.08 -11.71
C ARG A 22 14.70 -11.86 -10.52
N GLY A 23 14.24 -12.13 -9.30
CA GLY A 23 15.00 -11.92 -8.06
C GLY A 23 15.21 -10.43 -7.73
N LEU A 24 16.31 -10.15 -7.03
CA LEU A 24 16.70 -8.82 -6.54
C LEU A 24 18.08 -8.40 -7.09
N PRO A 25 18.24 -8.29 -8.43
CA PRO A 25 19.55 -8.11 -9.06
C PRO A 25 20.23 -6.78 -8.73
N ALA A 26 19.49 -5.68 -8.58
CA ALA A 26 20.06 -4.35 -8.39
C ALA A 26 20.64 -4.19 -6.97
N ILE A 27 19.88 -4.54 -5.93
CA ILE A 27 20.39 -4.51 -4.56
C ILE A 27 21.49 -5.57 -4.36
N LYS A 28 21.36 -6.76 -4.97
CA LYS A 28 22.43 -7.77 -4.95
C LYS A 28 23.73 -7.20 -5.54
N HIS A 29 23.66 -6.58 -6.72
CA HIS A 29 24.82 -5.97 -7.36
C HIS A 29 25.46 -4.89 -6.46
N LYS A 30 24.63 -4.03 -5.85
CA LYS A 30 25.08 -2.97 -4.93
C LYS A 30 25.76 -3.55 -3.68
N LEU A 31 25.21 -4.63 -3.12
CA LEU A 31 25.77 -5.32 -1.97
C LEU A 31 27.12 -6.00 -2.27
N LEU A 32 27.29 -6.57 -3.46
CA LEU A 32 28.54 -7.26 -3.85
C LEU A 32 29.70 -6.31 -4.15
N HIS A 33 29.43 -5.10 -4.64
CA HIS A 33 30.48 -4.15 -5.04
C HIS A 33 30.88 -3.16 -3.94
N ASN A 34 30.23 -3.24 -2.77
CA ASN A 34 30.28 -2.26 -1.69
C ASN A 34 29.91 -0.84 -2.13
N VAL A 35 29.10 -0.15 -1.33
CA VAL A 35 28.95 1.29 -1.52
C VAL A 35 29.93 2.03 -0.64
N PRO A 36 30.39 3.24 -1.02
CA PRO A 36 31.11 4.09 -0.09
C PRO A 36 30.31 4.21 1.22
N LEU A 37 30.97 4.17 2.38
CA LEU A 37 30.31 4.22 3.70
C LEU A 37 29.38 5.44 3.88
N ASN A 38 29.56 6.49 3.07
CA ASN A 38 28.74 7.71 3.07
C ASN A 38 27.49 7.60 2.18
N ASP A 39 27.28 6.49 1.48
CA ASP A 39 26.07 6.17 0.74
C ASP A 39 25.35 5.00 1.45
N SER A 40 24.03 5.10 1.59
CA SER A 40 23.23 4.12 2.33
C SER A 40 22.37 3.29 1.41
N ILE A 41 22.25 1.99 1.70
CA ILE A 41 21.28 1.11 1.05
C ILE A 41 19.91 1.41 1.64
N THR A 42 19.00 1.95 0.82
CA THR A 42 17.68 2.35 1.29
C THR A 42 16.65 1.27 0.98
N VAL A 43 16.04 0.72 2.03
CA VAL A 43 15.01 -0.32 1.96
C VAL A 43 13.70 0.24 2.49
N ALA A 44 12.65 0.19 1.67
CA ALA A 44 11.34 0.70 2.00
C ALA A 44 10.29 -0.41 2.11
N PHE A 45 9.31 -0.19 2.97
CA PHE A 45 8.23 -1.13 3.25
C PHE A 45 6.88 -0.42 3.10
N LEU A 46 6.18 -0.69 2.02
CA LEU A 46 4.88 -0.09 1.70
C LEU A 46 3.77 -1.12 1.94
N GLY A 47 2.80 -0.78 2.78
CA GLY A 47 1.67 -1.69 3.03
C GLY A 47 0.66 -1.18 4.05
N GLY A 48 -0.16 -2.11 4.54
CA GLY A 48 -1.17 -1.87 5.58
C GLY A 48 -0.62 -1.88 7.02
N SER A 49 -1.48 -2.19 7.98
CA SER A 49 -1.22 -2.16 9.43
C SER A 49 -0.18 -3.18 9.88
N ILE A 50 -0.16 -4.36 9.25
CA ILE A 50 0.84 -5.39 9.54
C ILE A 50 2.24 -4.91 9.12
N THR A 51 2.33 -4.16 8.01
CA THR A 51 3.59 -3.52 7.57
C THR A 51 4.00 -2.37 8.49
N GLU A 52 3.02 -1.61 8.97
CA GLU A 52 3.24 -0.55 9.96
C GLU A 52 3.86 -1.10 11.25
N GLY A 53 3.40 -2.27 11.68
CA GLY A 53 3.89 -3.00 12.85
C GLY A 53 2.81 -3.39 13.86
N ALA A 54 1.52 -3.27 13.49
CA ALA A 54 0.41 -3.61 14.37
C ALA A 54 0.52 -5.04 14.92
N GLY A 55 0.16 -5.20 16.19
CA GLY A 55 0.27 -6.45 16.95
C GLY A 55 1.64 -6.68 17.60
N ALA A 56 2.71 -6.07 17.10
CA ALA A 56 4.02 -6.11 17.75
C ALA A 56 4.01 -5.30 19.05
N THR A 57 4.78 -5.72 20.06
CA THR A 57 4.96 -4.99 21.32
C THR A 57 5.66 -3.65 21.10
N ASP A 58 6.56 -3.61 20.13
CA ASP A 58 7.21 -2.40 19.62
C ASP A 58 7.38 -2.51 18.09
N ALA A 59 6.65 -1.67 17.36
CA ALA A 59 6.65 -1.65 15.91
C ALA A 59 8.04 -1.42 15.29
N GLU A 60 8.95 -0.72 15.98
CA GLU A 60 10.27 -0.37 15.45
C GLU A 60 11.37 -1.38 15.80
N THR A 61 11.10 -2.35 16.68
CA THR A 61 12.10 -3.36 17.08
C THR A 61 11.62 -4.81 16.93
N SER A 62 10.32 -5.06 17.02
CA SER A 62 9.73 -6.41 17.05
C SER A 62 8.83 -6.74 15.86
N SER A 63 8.53 -5.77 14.99
CA SER A 63 7.80 -6.03 13.73
C SER A 63 8.64 -6.82 12.73
N TRP A 64 8.00 -7.55 11.82
CA TRP A 64 8.70 -8.32 10.78
C TRP A 64 9.63 -7.44 9.94
N ARG A 65 9.23 -6.18 9.72
CA ARG A 65 10.02 -5.15 9.04
C ARG A 65 11.29 -4.81 9.83
N ALA A 66 11.14 -4.50 11.11
CA ALA A 66 12.26 -4.14 11.98
C ALA A 66 13.27 -5.30 12.12
N LEU A 67 12.76 -6.52 12.27
CA LEU A 67 13.57 -7.74 12.32
C LEU A 67 14.28 -8.01 10.98
N THR A 68 13.62 -7.79 9.85
CA THR A 68 14.24 -7.88 8.51
C THR A 68 15.34 -6.83 8.33
N GLY A 69 15.13 -5.59 8.80
CA GLY A 69 16.16 -4.55 8.77
C GLY A 69 17.37 -4.91 9.63
N SER A 70 17.12 -5.45 10.83
CA SER A 70 18.17 -5.91 11.75
C SER A 70 19.00 -7.05 11.15
N TYR A 71 18.34 -7.99 10.46
CA TYR A 71 19.00 -9.06 9.70
C TYR A 71 19.91 -8.49 8.59
N LEU A 72 19.42 -7.57 7.77
CA LEU A 72 20.21 -6.98 6.68
C LEU A 72 21.44 -6.22 7.21
N GLN A 73 21.25 -5.40 8.25
CA GLN A 73 22.33 -4.66 8.89
C GLN A 73 23.38 -5.60 9.53
N GLY A 74 22.95 -6.70 10.16
CA GLY A 74 23.83 -7.69 10.75
C GLY A 74 24.57 -8.56 9.73
N ARG A 75 23.94 -8.85 8.57
CA ARG A 75 24.56 -9.63 7.50
C ARG A 75 25.61 -8.83 6.72
N TYR A 76 25.36 -7.54 6.52
CA TYR A 76 26.22 -6.65 5.73
C TYR A 76 26.81 -5.55 6.59
N VAL A 77 27.62 -5.92 7.59
CA VAL A 77 28.19 -5.01 8.60
C VAL A 77 29.04 -3.87 8.05
N ASN A 78 29.56 -4.01 6.82
CA ASN A 78 30.36 -2.97 6.15
C ASN A 78 29.52 -1.99 5.31
N GLN A 79 28.19 -2.11 5.35
CA GLN A 79 27.27 -1.28 4.58
C GLN A 79 26.39 -0.46 5.54
N SER A 80 26.07 0.76 5.14
CA SER A 80 25.08 1.60 5.84
C SER A 80 23.68 1.31 5.28
N PHE A 81 22.68 1.18 6.15
CA PHE A 81 21.29 1.02 5.74
C PHE A 81 20.40 2.16 6.24
N ARG A 82 19.40 2.48 5.43
CA ARG A 82 18.25 3.32 5.80
C ARG A 82 16.98 2.52 5.58
N PHE A 83 16.16 2.40 6.62
CA PHE A 83 14.88 1.70 6.55
C PHE A 83 13.72 2.70 6.58
N ILE A 84 12.80 2.59 5.62
CA ILE A 84 11.61 3.43 5.53
C ILE A 84 10.39 2.59 5.87
N ASN A 85 9.80 2.83 7.04
CA ASN A 85 8.44 2.39 7.31
C ASN A 85 7.49 3.28 6.49
N ALA A 86 6.79 2.69 5.53
CA ALA A 86 5.68 3.30 4.80
C ALA A 86 4.39 2.45 4.97
N GLY A 87 4.24 1.73 6.09
CA GLY A 87 2.97 1.09 6.46
C GLY A 87 1.93 2.09 6.97
N VAL A 88 0.67 1.95 6.55
CA VAL A 88 -0.50 2.73 7.01
C VAL A 88 -1.69 1.80 7.16
N GLY A 89 -2.11 1.54 8.39
CA GLY A 89 -3.22 0.63 8.68
C GLY A 89 -4.57 1.02 8.06
N GLY A 90 -5.33 0.00 7.66
CA GLY A 90 -6.66 0.19 7.05
C GLY A 90 -6.65 0.79 5.65
N THR A 91 -5.52 0.75 4.94
CA THR A 91 -5.38 1.30 3.58
C THR A 91 -5.00 0.22 2.57
N ASP A 92 -5.46 0.40 1.34
CA ASP A 92 -5.31 -0.53 0.22
C ASP A 92 -4.19 -0.10 -0.75
N SER A 93 -3.99 -0.90 -1.80
CA SER A 93 -3.02 -0.63 -2.85
C SER A 93 -3.35 0.63 -3.67
N THR A 94 -4.61 1.06 -3.73
CA THR A 94 -5.03 2.32 -4.36
C THR A 94 -4.43 3.51 -3.64
N LEU A 95 -4.63 3.65 -2.33
CA LEU A 95 -3.96 4.71 -1.58
C LEU A 95 -2.44 4.49 -1.57
N GLY A 96 -1.99 3.24 -1.52
CA GLY A 96 -0.58 2.84 -1.64
C GLY A 96 0.11 3.45 -2.86
N ALA A 97 -0.53 3.38 -4.04
CA ALA A 97 -0.03 3.96 -5.28
C ALA A 97 0.06 5.49 -5.19
N HIS A 98 -0.97 6.16 -4.68
CA HIS A 98 -1.00 7.62 -4.61
C HIS A 98 -0.01 8.20 -3.59
N ARG A 99 0.23 7.48 -2.48
CA ARG A 99 1.16 7.92 -1.43
C ARG A 99 2.59 7.44 -1.62
N LEU A 100 2.87 6.61 -2.63
CA LEU A 100 4.20 6.05 -2.87
C LEU A 100 5.24 7.17 -3.00
N HIS A 101 4.95 8.20 -3.79
CA HIS A 101 5.89 9.31 -3.94
C HIS A 101 6.19 10.01 -2.61
N GLU A 102 5.16 10.45 -1.88
CA GLU A 102 5.36 11.22 -0.65
C GLU A 102 5.98 10.40 0.48
N HIS A 103 5.55 9.14 0.66
CA HIS A 103 5.94 8.32 1.81
C HIS A 103 7.18 7.45 1.55
N VAL A 104 7.60 7.29 0.29
CA VAL A 104 8.76 6.47 -0.08
C VAL A 104 9.72 7.24 -0.98
N LEU A 105 9.32 7.60 -2.19
CA LEU A 105 10.27 8.05 -3.24
C LEU A 105 10.83 9.45 -2.97
N ARG A 106 10.14 10.30 -2.18
CA ARG A 106 10.63 11.61 -1.74
C ARG A 106 11.90 11.51 -0.90
N ALA A 107 12.17 10.34 -0.31
CA ALA A 107 13.38 10.08 0.46
C ALA A 107 14.67 9.99 -0.40
N GLY A 108 14.53 9.94 -1.74
CA GLY A 108 15.62 9.79 -2.69
C GLY A 108 15.64 8.39 -3.33
N ARG A 109 16.84 7.91 -3.67
CA ARG A 109 17.05 6.58 -4.26
C ARG A 109 16.55 5.48 -3.32
N ILE A 110 15.75 4.56 -3.85
CA ILE A 110 15.32 3.34 -3.15
C ILE A 110 16.00 2.15 -3.81
N ASP A 111 16.65 1.29 -3.04
CA ASP A 111 17.32 0.09 -3.57
C ASP A 111 16.41 -1.14 -3.54
N LEU A 112 15.55 -1.24 -2.52
CA LEU A 112 14.58 -2.33 -2.37
C LEU A 112 13.26 -1.81 -1.80
N LEU A 113 12.16 -2.15 -2.45
CA LEU A 113 10.80 -1.87 -2.01
C LEU A 113 10.03 -3.18 -1.76
N PHE A 114 9.62 -3.41 -0.52
CA PHE A 114 8.64 -4.43 -0.18
C PHE A 114 7.23 -3.85 -0.27
N VAL A 115 6.30 -4.59 -0.89
CA VAL A 115 4.90 -4.19 -1.05
C VAL A 115 3.96 -5.27 -0.52
N GLU A 116 3.02 -4.90 0.35
CA GLU A 116 2.07 -5.82 0.99
C GLU A 116 0.70 -5.15 1.20
N PHE A 117 -0.29 -5.58 0.43
CA PHE A 117 -1.69 -5.13 0.56
C PHE A 117 -2.71 -6.28 0.47
N SER A 118 -2.24 -7.53 0.50
CA SER A 118 -3.08 -8.69 0.16
C SER A 118 -4.22 -8.93 1.14
N VAL A 119 -4.05 -8.54 2.40
CA VAL A 119 -5.12 -8.58 3.40
C VAL A 119 -5.95 -7.30 3.43
N ASN A 120 -5.49 -6.22 2.81
CA ASN A 120 -6.15 -4.91 2.81
C ASN A 120 -7.05 -4.68 1.60
N ASP A 121 -6.60 -5.10 0.43
CA ASP A 121 -7.37 -4.94 -0.81
C ASP A 121 -8.74 -5.63 -0.73
N GLY A 122 -9.72 -5.01 -1.39
CA GLY A 122 -11.08 -5.51 -1.49
C GLY A 122 -11.23 -6.66 -2.50
N ASN A 123 -12.48 -6.98 -2.84
CA ASN A 123 -12.81 -8.03 -3.80
C ASN A 123 -12.93 -7.51 -5.25
N ASP A 124 -12.58 -6.25 -5.50
CA ASP A 124 -12.52 -5.69 -6.85
C ASP A 124 -11.15 -6.00 -7.46
N ARG A 125 -11.15 -6.96 -8.40
CA ARG A 125 -9.93 -7.36 -9.09
C ARG A 125 -9.26 -6.18 -9.79
N ASP A 126 -10.03 -5.39 -10.54
CA ASP A 126 -9.46 -4.40 -11.45
C ASP A 126 -8.88 -3.24 -10.65
N GLU A 127 -9.55 -2.83 -9.57
CA GLU A 127 -9.02 -1.82 -8.66
C GLU A 127 -7.70 -2.26 -8.00
N SER A 128 -7.63 -3.51 -7.54
CA SER A 128 -6.38 -4.09 -7.03
C SER A 128 -5.27 -4.16 -8.08
N ILE A 129 -5.59 -4.49 -9.33
CA ILE A 129 -4.62 -4.44 -10.44
C ILE A 129 -4.12 -3.01 -10.61
N ARG A 130 -5.01 -2.00 -10.68
CA ARG A 130 -4.62 -0.59 -10.86
C ARG A 130 -3.72 -0.08 -9.74
N GLY A 131 -4.03 -0.43 -8.49
CA GLY A 131 -3.21 -0.14 -7.31
C GLY A 131 -1.83 -0.75 -7.38
N MET A 132 -1.76 -2.08 -7.48
CA MET A 132 -0.50 -2.81 -7.47
C MET A 132 0.36 -2.51 -8.71
N GLU A 133 -0.23 -2.46 -9.90
CA GLU A 133 0.46 -2.06 -11.13
C GLU A 133 0.92 -0.60 -11.07
N GLY A 134 0.08 0.30 -10.54
CA GLY A 134 0.42 1.70 -10.34
C GLY A 134 1.66 1.88 -9.47
N ILE A 135 1.77 1.15 -8.35
CA ILE A 135 2.96 1.14 -7.49
C ILE A 135 4.20 0.71 -8.29
N VAL A 136 4.12 -0.39 -9.03
CA VAL A 136 5.24 -0.96 -9.78
C VAL A 136 5.74 0.02 -10.85
N ARG A 137 4.82 0.48 -11.70
CA ARG A 137 5.14 1.35 -12.83
C ARG A 137 5.62 2.72 -12.36
N GLN A 138 5.00 3.29 -11.33
CA GLN A 138 5.43 4.55 -10.74
C GLN A 138 6.82 4.42 -10.11
N CYS A 139 7.06 3.36 -9.32
CA CYS A 139 8.34 3.11 -8.67
C CYS A 139 9.47 3.04 -9.71
N TRP A 140 9.30 2.26 -10.78
CA TRP A 140 10.35 2.15 -11.78
C TRP A 140 10.44 3.32 -12.76
N ARG A 141 9.38 4.11 -12.94
CA ARG A 141 9.44 5.37 -13.69
C ARG A 141 10.28 6.42 -12.93
N LEU A 142 10.15 6.48 -11.61
CA LEU A 142 10.77 7.52 -10.77
C LEU A 142 12.07 7.06 -10.08
N SER A 143 12.24 5.75 -9.88
CA SER A 143 13.41 5.09 -9.29
C SER A 143 13.72 3.79 -10.07
N PRO A 144 14.27 3.89 -11.29
CA PRO A 144 14.43 2.75 -12.21
C PRO A 144 15.34 1.62 -11.72
N GLU A 145 16.10 1.85 -10.65
CA GLU A 145 17.02 0.87 -10.08
C GLU A 145 16.43 0.10 -8.89
N THR A 146 15.21 0.42 -8.48
CA THR A 146 14.59 -0.22 -7.32
C THR A 146 14.18 -1.65 -7.63
N ASP A 147 14.70 -2.60 -6.84
CA ASP A 147 14.10 -3.93 -6.80
C ASP A 147 12.79 -3.90 -6.01
N ILE A 148 11.79 -4.62 -6.49
CA ILE A 148 10.48 -4.73 -5.83
C ILE A 148 10.28 -6.18 -5.42
N CYS A 149 9.71 -6.42 -4.25
CA CYS A 149 9.28 -7.74 -3.79
C CYS A 149 7.87 -7.66 -3.19
N PHE A 150 6.97 -8.48 -3.69
CA PHE A 150 5.63 -8.59 -3.11
C PHE A 150 5.64 -9.55 -1.94
N LEU A 151 4.93 -9.19 -0.88
CA LEU A 151 4.76 -10.02 0.30
C LEU A 151 3.26 -10.28 0.49
N TYR A 152 2.93 -11.44 1.06
CA TYR A 152 1.54 -11.77 1.37
C TYR A 152 1.42 -12.23 2.82
N THR A 153 0.93 -11.33 3.67
CA THR A 153 0.70 -11.59 5.10
C THR A 153 -0.50 -12.52 5.29
N ALA A 154 -0.54 -13.21 6.44
CA ALA A 154 -1.65 -14.07 6.80
C ALA A 154 -2.74 -13.31 7.55
N ALA A 155 -3.98 -13.71 7.30
CA ALA A 155 -5.18 -13.42 8.08
C ALA A 155 -6.12 -14.63 7.95
N GLU A 156 -7.11 -14.77 8.83
CA GLU A 156 -8.04 -15.92 8.78
C GLU A 156 -8.64 -16.13 7.38
N LYS A 157 -8.97 -15.05 6.67
CA LYS A 157 -9.56 -15.08 5.32
C LYS A 157 -8.66 -15.71 4.24
N ASN A 158 -7.35 -15.79 4.46
CA ASN A 158 -6.38 -16.20 3.43
C ASN A 158 -5.53 -17.42 3.82
N LEU A 159 -5.76 -18.00 5.01
CA LEU A 159 -5.17 -19.25 5.47
C LEU A 159 -5.92 -20.46 4.90
N THR A 160 -5.75 -20.71 3.60
CA THR A 160 -6.46 -21.78 2.88
C THR A 160 -5.50 -22.72 2.13
N GLY A 161 -6.00 -23.87 1.67
CA GLY A 161 -5.21 -24.84 0.87
C GLY A 161 -5.02 -24.44 -0.60
N SER A 162 -5.72 -23.41 -1.06
CA SER A 162 -5.62 -22.81 -2.40
C SER A 162 -5.04 -21.40 -2.34
N ARG A 163 -4.73 -20.81 -3.50
CA ARG A 163 -4.33 -19.40 -3.57
C ARG A 163 -5.56 -18.50 -3.32
N PRO A 164 -5.55 -17.66 -2.27
CA PRO A 164 -6.65 -16.73 -1.99
C PRO A 164 -6.80 -15.66 -3.08
N PHE A 165 -8.02 -15.13 -3.25
CA PHE A 165 -8.34 -14.17 -4.32
C PHE A 165 -7.37 -12.99 -4.40
N ASN A 166 -7.20 -12.21 -3.33
CA ASN A 166 -6.30 -11.04 -3.34
C ASN A 166 -4.84 -11.40 -3.69
N ILE A 167 -4.34 -12.52 -3.14
CA ILE A 167 -2.99 -13.01 -3.46
C ILE A 167 -2.90 -13.42 -4.93
N ALA A 168 -3.94 -14.05 -5.48
CA ALA A 168 -4.00 -14.40 -6.89
C ALA A 168 -3.95 -13.16 -7.78
N VAL A 169 -4.71 -12.12 -7.48
CA VAL A 169 -4.72 -10.85 -8.22
C VAL A 169 -3.35 -10.17 -8.17
N HIS A 170 -2.74 -10.07 -7.00
CA HIS A 170 -1.41 -9.47 -6.84
C HIS A 170 -0.33 -10.27 -7.58
N GLU A 171 -0.49 -11.59 -7.66
CA GLU A 171 0.38 -12.49 -8.40
C GLU A 171 0.26 -12.34 -9.92
N GLU A 172 -0.87 -11.83 -10.44
CA GLU A 172 -1.00 -11.47 -11.86
C GLU A 172 -0.04 -10.33 -12.20
N VAL A 173 -0.05 -9.26 -11.39
CA VAL A 173 0.90 -8.14 -11.50
C VAL A 173 2.33 -8.62 -11.32
N ALA A 174 2.59 -9.46 -10.30
CA ALA A 174 3.93 -9.99 -10.05
C ALA A 174 4.44 -10.83 -11.23
N GLY A 175 3.60 -11.69 -11.80
CA GLY A 175 3.88 -12.49 -12.98
C GLY A 175 4.21 -11.62 -14.20
N HIS A 176 3.35 -10.65 -14.49
CA HIS A 176 3.48 -9.77 -15.65
C HIS A 176 4.76 -8.93 -15.64
N TYR A 177 5.18 -8.45 -14.46
CA TYR A 177 6.37 -7.62 -14.29
C TYR A 177 7.61 -8.38 -13.80
N GLY A 178 7.53 -9.71 -13.67
CA GLY A 178 8.64 -10.55 -13.21
C GLY A 178 9.06 -10.30 -11.75
N ILE A 179 8.18 -9.78 -10.90
CA ILE A 179 8.47 -9.38 -9.51
C ILE A 179 8.51 -10.61 -8.59
N PRO A 180 9.57 -10.81 -7.80
CA PRO A 180 9.58 -11.86 -6.79
C PRO A 180 8.48 -11.68 -5.76
N SER A 181 7.98 -12.80 -5.24
CA SER A 181 7.00 -12.77 -4.16
C SER A 181 7.25 -13.81 -3.07
N VAL A 182 6.87 -13.47 -1.84
CA VAL A 182 6.95 -14.35 -0.66
C VAL A 182 5.59 -14.41 0.03
N ASN A 183 5.01 -15.61 0.08
CA ASN A 183 3.68 -15.87 0.60
C ASN A 183 3.72 -16.39 2.05
N PHE A 184 3.72 -15.48 3.02
CA PHE A 184 3.71 -15.88 4.43
C PHE A 184 2.45 -16.67 4.80
N ALA A 185 1.29 -16.31 4.25
CA ALA A 185 0.02 -17.01 4.48
C ALA A 185 0.09 -18.49 4.09
N ALA A 186 0.62 -18.82 2.92
CA ALA A 186 0.77 -20.22 2.47
C ALA A 186 1.70 -21.02 3.40
N ARG A 187 2.77 -20.39 3.89
CA ARG A 187 3.72 -21.04 4.80
C ARG A 187 3.10 -21.28 6.18
N ILE A 188 2.41 -20.29 6.74
CA ILE A 188 1.67 -20.45 8.01
C ILE A 188 0.60 -21.53 7.87
N TYR A 189 -0.18 -21.51 6.79
CA TYR A 189 -1.20 -22.51 6.54
C TYR A 189 -0.62 -23.93 6.56
N THR A 190 0.51 -24.15 5.90
CA THR A 190 1.20 -25.46 5.89
C THR A 190 1.60 -25.90 7.31
N GLN A 191 2.10 -24.98 8.13
CA GLN A 191 2.48 -25.28 9.53
C GLN A 191 1.26 -25.58 10.41
N ILE A 192 0.13 -24.92 10.18
CA ILE A 192 -1.14 -25.22 10.86
C ILE A 192 -1.63 -26.61 10.49
N GLN A 193 -1.61 -26.98 9.20
CA GLN A 193 -2.01 -28.32 8.75
C GLN A 193 -1.10 -29.43 9.31
N ALA A 194 0.18 -29.13 9.54
CA ALA A 194 1.12 -30.04 10.19
C ALA A 194 0.97 -30.12 11.73
N GLY A 195 0.08 -29.33 12.33
CA GLY A 195 -0.08 -29.25 13.79
C GLY A 195 1.06 -28.55 14.52
N GLU A 196 1.93 -27.84 13.79
CA GLU A 196 3.10 -27.15 14.36
C GLU A 196 2.74 -25.79 14.99
N ARG A 197 1.60 -25.21 14.58
CA ARG A 197 1.17 -23.86 14.92
C ARG A 197 -0.34 -23.73 15.01
N VAL A 198 -0.81 -22.79 15.82
CA VAL A 198 -2.20 -22.35 15.88
C VAL A 198 -2.26 -20.86 15.54
N TRP A 199 -3.05 -20.48 14.53
CA TRP A 199 -3.08 -19.09 14.06
C TRP A 199 -3.43 -18.09 15.16
N LYS A 200 -4.42 -18.42 15.99
CA LYS A 200 -4.89 -17.56 17.09
C LYS A 200 -3.82 -17.28 18.15
N GLU A 201 -2.80 -18.15 18.28
CA GLU A 201 -1.66 -17.90 19.17
C GLU A 201 -0.67 -16.90 18.57
N LEU A 202 -0.63 -16.78 17.23
CA LEU A 202 0.22 -15.85 16.50
C LEU A 202 -0.47 -14.52 16.25
N ALA A 203 -1.78 -14.51 16.00
CA ALA A 203 -2.59 -13.32 15.77
C ALA A 203 -3.93 -13.45 16.53
N PRO A 204 -4.00 -12.98 17.79
CA PRO A 204 -5.18 -13.17 18.64
C PRO A 204 -6.47 -12.55 18.10
N ASP A 205 -6.37 -11.49 17.30
CA ASP A 205 -7.49 -10.80 16.65
C ASP A 205 -7.82 -11.36 15.25
N GLY A 206 -7.10 -12.39 14.80
CA GLY A 206 -7.26 -13.02 13.49
C GLY A 206 -6.54 -12.34 12.33
N TYR A 207 -5.93 -11.16 12.56
CA TYR A 207 -5.28 -10.34 11.53
C TYR A 207 -3.85 -9.94 11.89
N HIS A 208 -3.65 -9.28 13.03
CA HIS A 208 -2.38 -8.65 13.38
C HIS A 208 -1.51 -9.62 14.17
N PRO A 209 -0.33 -10.01 13.65
CA PRO A 209 0.55 -10.92 14.36
C PRO A 209 1.14 -10.24 15.60
N ASN A 210 1.29 -11.00 16.69
CA ASN A 210 2.11 -10.63 17.82
C ASN A 210 3.61 -10.80 17.50
N ASP A 211 4.49 -10.55 18.47
CA ASP A 211 5.95 -10.66 18.30
C ASP A 211 6.39 -12.01 17.72
N ALA A 212 5.77 -13.12 18.14
CA ALA A 212 6.09 -14.44 17.62
C ALA A 212 5.64 -14.61 16.16
N GLY A 213 4.48 -14.07 15.79
CA GLY A 213 4.00 -14.03 14.40
C GLY A 213 4.87 -13.14 13.51
N HIS A 214 5.26 -11.96 13.98
CA HIS A 214 6.17 -11.06 13.28
C HIS A 214 7.56 -11.69 13.09
N ALA A 215 8.09 -12.37 14.11
CA ALA A 215 9.34 -13.10 14.00
C ALA A 215 9.27 -14.25 12.98
N LEU A 216 8.13 -14.94 12.88
CA LEU A 216 7.94 -15.95 11.83
C LEU A 216 7.96 -15.34 10.43
N TYR A 217 7.25 -14.23 10.21
CA TYR A 217 7.29 -13.50 8.94
C TYR A 217 8.72 -13.06 8.58
N ALA A 218 9.47 -12.50 9.55
CA ALA A 218 10.85 -12.11 9.34
C ALA A 218 11.74 -13.30 8.96
N GLY A 219 11.58 -14.45 9.64
CA GLY A 219 12.34 -15.67 9.32
C GLY A 219 12.02 -16.24 7.94
N PHE A 220 10.76 -16.15 7.50
CA PHE A 220 10.35 -16.52 6.15
C PHE A 220 10.98 -15.62 5.09
N LEU A 221 10.95 -14.30 5.32
CA LEU A 221 11.57 -13.34 4.41
C LEU A 221 13.09 -13.48 4.39
N GLN A 222 13.72 -13.69 5.55
CA GLN A 222 15.14 -13.99 5.67
C GLN A 222 15.54 -15.16 4.77
N LYS A 223 14.80 -16.29 4.80
CA LYS A 223 15.09 -17.45 3.94
C LYS A 223 15.10 -17.11 2.45
N TYR A 224 14.17 -16.25 2.02
CA TYR A 224 14.17 -15.76 0.63
C TYR A 224 15.39 -14.88 0.35
N LEU A 225 15.68 -13.92 1.22
CA LEU A 225 16.80 -12.98 1.06
C LEU A 225 18.16 -13.69 1.05
N GLU A 226 18.35 -14.73 1.84
CA GLU A 226 19.57 -15.57 1.83
C GLU A 226 19.84 -16.16 0.45
N THR A 227 18.78 -16.61 -0.23
CA THR A 227 18.86 -17.21 -1.56
C THR A 227 19.00 -16.14 -2.64
N ALA A 228 18.18 -15.08 -2.58
CA ALA A 228 18.12 -14.03 -3.59
C ALA A 228 19.42 -13.21 -3.66
N LEU A 229 20.07 -13.01 -2.51
CA LEU A 229 21.29 -12.20 -2.39
C LEU A 229 22.58 -13.02 -2.34
N ALA A 230 22.50 -14.35 -2.50
CA ALA A 230 23.69 -15.22 -2.56
C ALA A 230 24.58 -14.88 -3.76
N SER A 231 25.90 -14.93 -3.58
CA SER A 231 26.92 -14.55 -4.58
C SER A 231 26.75 -15.29 -5.91
N ASP A 232 26.45 -16.59 -5.86
CA ASP A 232 26.47 -17.51 -7.01
C ASP A 232 25.16 -17.50 -7.84
N SER A 233 24.13 -16.74 -7.44
CA SER A 233 22.90 -16.65 -8.25
C SER A 233 23.12 -15.82 -9.53
N MET A 234 22.60 -16.29 -10.67
CA MET A 234 22.69 -15.56 -11.95
C MET A 234 22.07 -14.16 -11.82
N VAL A 235 22.77 -13.12 -12.28
CA VAL A 235 22.21 -11.77 -12.38
C VAL A 235 21.34 -11.73 -13.63
N ALA A 236 20.01 -11.76 -13.47
CA ALA A 236 19.09 -11.59 -14.58
C ALA A 236 19.27 -10.19 -15.21
N HIS A 237 19.16 -10.10 -16.54
CA HIS A 237 19.21 -8.82 -17.25
C HIS A 237 18.03 -7.93 -16.85
N ARG A 238 18.31 -6.63 -16.65
CA ARG A 238 17.31 -5.61 -16.33
C ARG A 238 16.32 -5.52 -17.51
N GLN A 239 15.04 -5.73 -17.23
CA GLN A 239 13.98 -5.43 -18.19
C GLN A 239 13.52 -3.98 -17.96
N GLU A 240 13.57 -3.17 -19.01
CA GLU A 240 13.03 -1.81 -18.95
C GLU A 240 11.50 -1.86 -18.89
N VAL A 241 10.93 -1.16 -17.92
CA VAL A 241 9.49 -1.16 -17.64
C VAL A 241 8.69 -0.49 -18.75
N SER A 242 9.31 0.46 -19.43
CA SER A 242 8.80 1.09 -20.65
C SER A 242 8.50 0.08 -21.77
N SER A 243 9.11 -1.12 -21.73
CA SER A 243 8.87 -2.17 -22.71
C SER A 243 7.68 -3.08 -22.38
N THR A 244 7.15 -3.03 -21.15
CA THR A 244 6.01 -3.85 -20.73
C THR A 244 4.72 -3.03 -20.79
N ALA A 245 3.80 -3.45 -21.66
CA ALA A 245 2.46 -2.86 -21.75
C ALA A 245 1.72 -3.01 -20.40
N PRO A 246 0.91 -2.03 -19.97
CA PRO A 246 0.14 -2.16 -18.74
C PRO A 246 -0.92 -3.27 -18.86
N LEU A 247 -1.21 -3.95 -17.74
CA LEU A 247 -2.33 -4.88 -17.58
C LEU A 247 -3.66 -4.12 -17.61
N ASP A 248 -3.71 -2.95 -16.97
CA ASP A 248 -4.84 -2.04 -17.01
C ASP A 248 -4.38 -0.65 -17.47
N SER A 249 -4.95 -0.14 -18.56
CA SER A 249 -4.67 1.21 -19.07
C SER A 249 -5.11 2.34 -18.12
N LEU A 250 -5.89 2.01 -17.09
CA LEU A 250 -6.39 2.90 -16.05
C LEU A 250 -5.58 2.76 -14.73
N ASN A 251 -4.42 2.10 -14.75
CA ASN A 251 -3.56 1.95 -13.58
C ASN A 251 -3.11 3.29 -12.97
N TYR A 252 -2.61 3.24 -11.73
CA TYR A 252 -2.18 4.41 -10.97
C TYR A 252 -0.69 4.78 -11.13
N GLU A 253 -0.07 4.59 -12.31
CA GLU A 253 1.37 4.84 -12.51
C GLU A 253 1.79 6.31 -12.37
N TYR A 254 0.83 7.24 -12.43
CA TYR A 254 1.02 8.66 -12.15
C TYR A 254 0.21 9.12 -10.92
N GLY A 255 -0.28 8.16 -10.13
CA GLY A 255 -0.96 8.41 -8.87
C GLY A 255 -0.11 9.27 -7.92
N MET A 256 -0.65 10.40 -7.47
CA MET A 256 0.02 11.28 -6.51
C MET A 256 -0.95 11.85 -5.48
N MET A 257 -0.45 12.07 -4.27
CA MET A 257 -1.05 12.99 -3.30
C MET A 257 -0.49 14.40 -3.54
N LEU A 258 -1.40 15.35 -3.74
CA LEU A 258 -1.10 16.77 -3.86
C LEU A 258 -1.50 17.48 -2.56
N ASP A 259 -0.81 18.58 -2.28
CA ASP A 259 -1.15 19.46 -1.17
C ASP A 259 -2.56 20.06 -1.36
N GLY A 260 -3.35 20.05 -0.29
CA GLY A 260 -4.69 20.65 -0.28
C GLY A 260 -4.65 22.15 -0.58
N HIS A 261 -3.62 22.86 -0.11
CA HIS A 261 -3.48 24.32 -0.25
C HIS A 261 -3.49 24.84 -1.70
N GLY A 262 -3.32 23.99 -2.70
CA GLY A 262 -3.31 24.36 -4.12
C GLY A 262 -4.69 24.50 -4.79
N ALA A 263 -5.79 24.34 -4.03
CA ALA A 263 -7.15 24.49 -4.55
C ALA A 263 -7.75 25.89 -4.27
N ASP A 264 -8.78 26.24 -5.03
CA ASP A 264 -9.56 27.47 -4.87
C ASP A 264 -10.71 27.21 -3.87
N TYR A 265 -10.51 27.61 -2.61
CA TYR A 265 -11.48 27.43 -1.51
C TYR A 265 -12.37 28.67 -1.31
N SER A 266 -13.62 28.45 -0.87
CA SER A 266 -14.44 29.51 -0.28
C SER A 266 -13.89 29.96 1.08
N GLU A 267 -14.32 31.14 1.55
CA GLU A 267 -13.87 31.73 2.83
C GLU A 267 -14.18 30.86 4.07
N ALA A 268 -15.07 29.88 3.93
CA ALA A 268 -15.50 29.00 5.02
C ALA A 268 -14.52 27.86 5.34
N PHE A 269 -13.42 27.73 4.59
CA PHE A 269 -12.38 26.74 4.85
C PHE A 269 -11.22 27.34 5.63
N GLU A 270 -10.68 26.55 6.55
CA GLU A 270 -9.49 26.91 7.31
C GLU A 270 -8.54 25.73 7.50
N ASN A 271 -7.28 26.04 7.76
CA ASN A 271 -6.24 25.06 8.05
C ASN A 271 -6.37 24.63 9.52
N ARG A 272 -6.49 23.32 9.74
CA ARG A 272 -6.54 22.72 11.07
C ARG A 272 -5.56 21.56 11.18
N GLU A 273 -5.28 21.19 12.42
CA GLU A 273 -4.59 19.95 12.77
C GLU A 273 -5.43 19.26 13.87
N LEU A 274 -5.34 17.93 13.98
CA LEU A 274 -5.94 17.26 15.14
C LEU A 274 -5.24 17.69 16.42
N LYS A 275 -6.01 17.84 17.49
CA LYS A 275 -5.47 18.21 18.80
C LYS A 275 -4.77 17.00 19.40
N LEU A 276 -3.76 17.27 20.24
CA LEU A 276 -3.14 16.22 21.05
C LEU A 276 -4.20 15.53 21.91
N GLY A 277 -4.35 14.22 21.74
CA GLY A 277 -5.34 13.41 22.45
C GLY A 277 -6.63 13.15 21.66
N ASP A 278 -6.82 13.77 20.49
CA ASP A 278 -7.87 13.34 19.57
C ASP A 278 -7.61 11.88 19.17
N PRO A 279 -8.65 11.03 19.10
CA PRO A 279 -8.46 9.63 18.78
C PRO A 279 -8.05 9.52 17.31
N LEU A 280 -6.79 9.15 17.07
CA LEU A 280 -6.23 8.94 15.75
C LEU A 280 -5.86 7.46 15.61
N MET A 281 -6.19 6.87 14.47
CA MET A 281 -5.88 5.48 14.17
C MET A 281 -5.08 5.37 12.89
N ASN A 282 -4.04 4.53 12.93
CA ASN A 282 -3.29 4.08 11.75
C ASN A 282 -2.69 5.20 10.88
N TRP A 283 -2.33 6.33 11.49
CA TRP A 283 -1.72 7.46 10.79
C TRP A 283 -0.59 8.06 11.62
N ARG A 284 0.62 8.01 11.08
CA ARG A 284 1.81 8.59 11.71
C ARG A 284 2.36 9.84 11.01
N PHE A 285 1.69 10.28 9.95
CA PHE A 285 2.08 11.46 9.19
C PHE A 285 1.32 12.68 9.71
N SER A 286 1.63 13.86 9.16
CA SER A 286 0.96 15.11 9.55
C SER A 286 -0.56 14.94 9.49
N THR A 287 -1.24 15.50 10.50
CA THR A 287 -2.71 15.61 10.50
C THR A 287 -3.17 16.99 10.08
N GLU A 288 -2.29 17.83 9.56
CA GLU A 288 -2.67 19.10 8.93
C GLU A 288 -3.66 18.83 7.78
N HIS A 289 -4.79 19.52 7.81
CA HIS A 289 -5.89 19.35 6.86
C HIS A 289 -6.64 20.66 6.67
N ILE A 290 -7.34 20.74 5.53
CA ILE A 290 -8.32 21.78 5.25
C ILE A 290 -9.67 21.35 5.83
N TYR A 291 -10.30 22.20 6.64
CA TYR A 291 -11.54 21.90 7.35
C TYR A 291 -12.65 22.89 7.00
N SER A 292 -13.87 22.38 6.85
CA SER A 292 -15.11 23.16 7.02
C SER A 292 -16.26 22.26 7.46
N ASP A 293 -17.21 22.81 8.20
CA ASP A 293 -18.53 22.21 8.50
C ASP A 293 -19.70 23.07 7.98
N ASP A 294 -19.40 24.18 7.31
CA ASP A 294 -20.40 25.05 6.69
C ASP A 294 -21.04 24.33 5.49
N PRO A 295 -22.38 24.20 5.43
CA PRO A 295 -23.07 23.51 4.34
C PRO A 295 -22.94 24.21 2.98
N GLU A 296 -22.58 25.50 2.95
CA GLU A 296 -22.37 26.26 1.71
C GLU A 296 -20.89 26.30 1.29
N ALA A 297 -19.99 25.69 2.08
CA ALA A 297 -18.58 25.63 1.76
C ALA A 297 -18.34 24.82 0.48
N SER A 298 -17.52 25.38 -0.42
CA SER A 298 -17.10 24.70 -1.64
C SER A 298 -15.67 25.05 -2.02
N PHE A 299 -15.05 24.15 -2.78
CA PHE A 299 -13.74 24.40 -3.35
C PHE A 299 -13.63 23.74 -4.72
N SER A 300 -12.68 24.20 -5.52
CA SER A 300 -12.39 23.60 -6.80
C SER A 300 -10.90 23.46 -7.03
N PHE A 301 -10.52 22.41 -7.76
CA PHE A 301 -9.14 22.20 -8.15
C PHE A 301 -9.10 21.58 -9.53
N THR A 302 -7.92 21.63 -10.13
CA THR A 302 -7.72 21.16 -11.50
C THR A 302 -6.47 20.31 -11.58
N VAL A 303 -6.60 19.12 -12.13
CA VAL A 303 -5.49 18.19 -12.38
C VAL A 303 -5.50 17.75 -13.83
N THR A 304 -4.38 17.21 -14.32
CA THR A 304 -4.29 16.61 -15.65
C THR A 304 -3.98 15.14 -15.51
N GLY A 305 -4.81 14.28 -16.08
CA GLY A 305 -4.69 12.85 -15.90
C GLY A 305 -5.99 12.10 -16.23
N GLN A 306 -6.06 10.86 -15.80
CA GLN A 306 -7.21 9.98 -15.88
C GLN A 306 -8.04 9.98 -14.59
N GLY A 307 -7.44 10.30 -13.44
CA GLY A 307 -8.11 10.22 -12.15
C GLY A 307 -7.96 11.47 -11.29
N ALA A 308 -8.94 11.70 -10.42
CA ALA A 308 -8.88 12.68 -9.35
C ALA A 308 -9.59 12.11 -8.10
N GLY A 309 -9.35 12.71 -6.95
CA GLY A 309 -9.97 12.29 -5.70
C GLY A 309 -9.51 13.13 -4.52
N LEU A 310 -9.87 12.68 -3.32
CA LEU A 310 -9.45 13.30 -2.05
C LEU A 310 -8.90 12.21 -1.12
N VAL A 311 -7.94 12.56 -0.27
CA VAL A 311 -7.69 11.82 0.97
C VAL A 311 -8.35 12.60 2.09
N LEU A 312 -9.30 11.97 2.77
CA LEU A 312 -10.01 12.58 3.88
C LEU A 312 -9.51 12.05 5.21
N LEU A 313 -9.54 12.89 6.24
CA LEU A 313 -9.40 12.46 7.63
C LEU A 313 -10.79 12.22 8.20
N ILE A 314 -11.33 11.03 7.98
CA ILE A 314 -12.70 10.67 8.39
C ILE A 314 -12.71 10.25 9.86
N GLY A 315 -13.79 10.55 10.60
CA GLY A 315 -13.90 10.29 12.03
C GLY A 315 -15.30 10.62 12.59
N PRO A 316 -15.43 10.84 13.92
CA PRO A 316 -16.72 10.86 14.61
C PRO A 316 -17.74 11.87 14.11
N ASP A 317 -17.30 12.94 13.47
CA ASP A 317 -18.13 14.05 12.99
C ASP A 317 -18.07 14.24 11.47
N THR A 318 -17.63 13.21 10.72
CA THR A 318 -17.56 13.27 9.26
C THR A 318 -18.94 13.44 8.63
N GLY A 319 -19.03 14.43 7.74
CA GLY A 319 -20.20 14.72 6.92
C GLY A 319 -20.19 14.01 5.56
N ILE A 320 -21.30 14.20 4.86
CA ILE A 320 -21.44 13.84 3.45
C ILE A 320 -21.05 15.07 2.62
N PHE A 321 -20.17 14.86 1.65
CA PHE A 321 -19.83 15.89 0.65
C PHE A 321 -20.35 15.47 -0.72
N GLU A 322 -20.37 16.41 -1.65
CA GLU A 322 -20.69 16.16 -3.04
C GLU A 322 -19.55 16.63 -3.95
N TYR A 323 -19.34 15.93 -5.06
CA TYR A 323 -18.37 16.34 -6.08
C TYR A 323 -18.98 16.36 -7.48
N SER A 324 -18.40 17.20 -8.35
CA SER A 324 -18.65 17.25 -9.80
C SER A 324 -17.31 17.22 -10.52
N VAL A 325 -17.21 16.45 -11.60
CA VAL A 325 -16.02 16.41 -12.46
C VAL A 325 -16.42 16.87 -13.85
N ASN A 326 -15.75 17.91 -14.37
CA ASN A 326 -16.01 18.52 -15.67
C ASN A 326 -17.48 18.95 -15.85
N GLY A 327 -18.11 19.44 -14.78
CA GLY A 327 -19.50 19.92 -14.81
C GLY A 327 -20.56 18.81 -14.85
N SER A 328 -20.19 17.56 -14.55
CA SER A 328 -21.16 16.47 -14.36
C SER A 328 -22.14 16.79 -13.21
N PRO A 329 -23.31 16.14 -13.15
CA PRO A 329 -24.16 16.19 -11.97
C PRO A 329 -23.37 15.88 -10.70
N TYR A 330 -23.71 16.57 -9.60
CA TYR A 330 -23.09 16.32 -8.30
C TYR A 330 -23.41 14.91 -7.82
N THR A 331 -22.38 14.23 -7.31
CA THR A 331 -22.49 12.90 -6.71
C THR A 331 -22.18 13.00 -5.22
N ALA A 332 -23.10 12.55 -4.39
CA ALA A 332 -22.92 12.51 -2.94
C ALA A 332 -22.02 11.34 -2.53
N VAL A 333 -21.14 11.59 -1.55
CA VAL A 333 -20.21 10.60 -1.01
C VAL A 333 -20.34 10.58 0.50
N ASN A 334 -20.82 9.45 1.02
CA ASN A 334 -20.79 9.16 2.46
C ASN A 334 -19.59 8.26 2.77
N MET A 335 -18.59 8.82 3.44
CA MET A 335 -17.40 8.08 3.86
C MET A 335 -17.48 7.57 5.31
N PHE A 336 -18.58 7.85 6.02
CA PHE A 336 -18.72 7.46 7.41
C PHE A 336 -18.91 5.95 7.54
N ASP A 337 -18.06 5.31 8.35
CA ASP A 337 -18.11 3.88 8.61
C ASP A 337 -18.05 3.56 10.12
N ASP A 338 -18.00 2.27 10.47
CA ASP A 338 -18.01 1.84 11.87
C ASP A 338 -16.75 2.28 12.64
N TRP A 339 -15.64 2.54 11.95
CA TRP A 339 -14.40 3.00 12.57
C TRP A 339 -14.45 4.49 12.91
N CYS A 340 -15.22 5.28 12.16
CA CYS A 340 -15.46 6.69 12.47
C CYS A 340 -16.01 6.90 13.88
N LEU A 341 -16.73 5.92 14.46
CA LEU A 341 -17.24 6.01 15.84
C LEU A 341 -16.13 6.11 16.89
N ASN A 342 -14.92 5.64 16.56
CA ASN A 342 -13.84 5.45 17.53
C ASN A 342 -12.68 6.41 17.32
N ALA A 343 -12.33 6.72 16.08
CA ALA A 343 -11.13 7.48 15.76
C ALA A 343 -11.20 8.15 14.39
N TYR A 344 -10.36 9.15 14.21
CA TYR A 344 -9.99 9.70 12.92
C TYR A 344 -9.01 8.78 12.19
N ARG A 345 -9.15 8.65 10.87
CA ARG A 345 -8.26 7.86 10.02
C ARG A 345 -8.28 8.37 8.57
N PRO A 346 -7.19 8.19 7.80
CA PRO A 346 -7.17 8.52 6.38
C PRO A 346 -8.03 7.54 5.57
N LEU A 347 -8.81 8.04 4.61
CA LEU A 347 -9.41 7.19 3.59
C LEU A 347 -9.50 7.94 2.24
N PRO A 348 -9.12 7.29 1.11
CA PRO A 348 -9.29 7.91 -0.20
C PRO A 348 -10.76 7.90 -0.62
N ALA A 349 -11.25 9.01 -1.15
CA ALA A 349 -12.44 9.10 -1.96
C ALA A 349 -12.02 9.28 -3.42
N MET A 350 -12.03 8.20 -4.20
CA MET A 350 -11.71 8.23 -5.62
C MET A 350 -12.93 8.70 -6.42
N PHE A 351 -12.72 9.61 -7.37
CA PHE A 351 -13.73 9.98 -8.35
C PHE A 351 -13.62 9.10 -9.61
N PRO A 352 -14.64 9.06 -10.47
CA PRO A 352 -14.65 8.21 -11.65
C PRO A 352 -13.43 8.45 -12.54
N ILE A 353 -12.72 7.37 -12.85
CA ILE A 353 -11.57 7.37 -13.74
C ILE A 353 -12.00 7.60 -15.19
N ARG A 354 -11.14 8.25 -15.97
CA ARG A 354 -11.34 8.57 -17.39
C ARG A 354 -10.45 7.70 -18.27
N ASP A 355 -10.97 7.33 -19.44
CA ASP A 355 -10.24 6.51 -20.41
C ASP A 355 -9.05 7.24 -21.03
N GLN A 356 -9.12 8.58 -21.09
CA GLN A 356 -8.09 9.43 -21.67
C GLN A 356 -7.53 10.39 -20.64
N ARG A 357 -6.25 10.73 -20.82
CA ARG A 357 -5.60 11.79 -20.05
C ARG A 357 -6.13 13.13 -20.52
N GLU A 358 -6.81 13.83 -19.63
CA GLU A 358 -7.41 15.12 -19.91
C GLU A 358 -7.28 16.05 -18.70
N LYS A 359 -7.71 17.30 -18.87
CA LYS A 359 -7.81 18.25 -17.77
C LYS A 359 -9.11 17.97 -17.01
N LEU A 360 -8.99 17.62 -15.73
CA LEU A 360 -10.11 17.37 -14.84
C LEU A 360 -10.34 18.59 -13.96
N HIS A 361 -11.44 19.29 -14.18
CA HIS A 361 -11.91 20.34 -13.28
C HIS A 361 -12.86 19.71 -12.26
N VAL A 362 -12.46 19.73 -11.00
CA VAL A 362 -13.22 19.14 -9.90
C VAL A 362 -13.78 20.25 -9.03
N THR A 363 -15.08 20.16 -8.75
CA THR A 363 -15.74 21.01 -7.75
C THR A 363 -16.27 20.12 -6.64
N VAL A 364 -15.97 20.46 -5.39
CA VAL A 364 -16.43 19.77 -4.20
C VAL A 364 -17.21 20.74 -3.34
N ARG A 365 -18.34 20.32 -2.79
CA ARG A 365 -19.10 21.10 -1.82
C ARG A 365 -19.42 20.27 -0.60
N ASN A 366 -19.39 20.90 0.56
CA ASN A 366 -20.03 20.35 1.74
C ASN A 366 -21.56 20.38 1.53
N THR A 367 -22.30 19.61 2.32
CA THR A 367 -23.77 19.54 2.18
C THR A 367 -24.52 19.75 3.49
N GLY A 368 -23.82 19.78 4.62
CA GLY A 368 -24.44 19.72 5.96
C GLY A 368 -25.13 18.38 6.27
N MET A 369 -25.23 17.46 5.31
CA MET A 369 -25.77 16.12 5.52
C MET A 369 -24.72 15.23 6.20
N LYS A 370 -25.19 14.18 6.88
CA LYS A 370 -24.34 13.24 7.62
C LYS A 370 -25.02 11.88 7.78
N ASP A 371 -24.22 10.85 8.08
CA ASP A 371 -24.71 9.59 8.62
C ASP A 371 -25.44 9.86 9.96
N GLU A 372 -26.50 9.11 10.26
CA GLU A 372 -27.28 9.28 11.50
C GLU A 372 -26.41 9.17 12.75
N ARG A 373 -25.37 8.34 12.69
CA ARG A 373 -24.41 8.08 13.78
C ARG A 373 -23.32 9.13 13.89
N SER A 374 -23.09 9.93 12.85
CA SER A 374 -22.09 10.99 12.86
C SER A 374 -22.49 12.12 13.81
N LEU A 375 -21.52 12.69 14.52
CA LEU A 375 -21.70 13.80 15.46
C LEU A 375 -21.73 15.18 14.78
N GLY A 376 -21.43 15.25 13.47
CA GLY A 376 -21.35 16.50 12.73
C GLY A 376 -21.33 16.31 11.21
N SER A 377 -21.03 17.39 10.50
CA SER A 377 -20.95 17.44 9.03
C SER A 377 -19.59 17.94 8.54
N GLY A 378 -18.53 17.63 9.30
CA GLY A 378 -17.18 18.10 9.02
C GLY A 378 -16.59 17.43 7.78
N LEU A 379 -15.99 18.25 6.92
CA LEU A 379 -15.18 17.83 5.78
C LEU A 379 -13.71 18.16 6.07
N ARG A 380 -12.87 17.12 6.20
CA ARG A 380 -11.43 17.23 6.49
C ARG A 380 -10.61 16.68 5.34
N ILE A 381 -10.00 17.57 4.56
CA ILE A 381 -9.23 17.21 3.38
C ILE A 381 -7.75 17.19 3.75
N LEU A 382 -7.14 16.01 3.79
CA LEU A 382 -5.71 15.85 4.00
C LEU A 382 -4.92 16.14 2.74
N LYS A 383 -5.39 15.60 1.61
CA LYS A 383 -4.71 15.68 0.31
C LYS A 383 -5.71 15.68 -0.82
N LEU A 384 -5.31 16.26 -1.95
CA LEU A 384 -5.97 16.03 -3.23
C LEU A 384 -5.28 14.86 -3.92
N LEU A 385 -6.01 14.10 -4.75
CA LEU A 385 -5.46 12.99 -5.52
C LEU A 385 -5.49 13.32 -7.01
N CYS A 386 -4.45 12.88 -7.73
CA CYS A 386 -4.45 12.80 -9.18
C CYS A 386 -3.82 11.49 -9.67
N ASN A 387 -4.14 11.10 -10.90
CA ASN A 387 -3.50 10.01 -11.65
C ASN A 387 -3.51 10.31 -13.14
#